data_AF-A0A8T1NHY5-F1
#
_entry.id   AF-A0A8T1NHY5-F1
#
_cell.length_a   1.000
_cell.length_b   1.000
_cell.length_c   1.000
_cell.angle_alpha   90.00
_cell.angle_beta   90.00
_cell.angle_gamma   90.00
#
_symmetry.space_group_name_H-M   'P 1'
#
loop_
_entity.id
_entity.type
_entity.pdbx_description
1 polymer ?
#
loop_
_entity_poly.entity_id
_entity_poly.type
_entity_poly.pdbx_seq_one_letter_code
_entity_poly.pdbx_strand_id
1 'polypeptide(L)'
;MARHLYYLTPETDLIPKDNDQEIQKCNGATLLTHAIYSGTLDITLDLIRRYPRLVLALDKCDESPVLALASTRHSVPGAIQLGFWKQCIYSCMRIPSMPPLTSNETRLDVSNGEQYQSNQEDQNIISVMSRSCAVGVLNFFGITQLYEMKKIHEQYNELLYQMCKVISESKTQQLIDGLVYSAICRATTNGIFEFVSRMLETDLRFIWVRDKDERNIFMLAVLHRHEKIFSILYSQHTMTNYYSLTCLLDVDGNNILHMVGKMEHPARVTQISGAALQMQRELQWFKEVERIVHPRDKESINNDGFTPQQLFTKNHKNMMKEGEKWMKDTSKSCMVVGALIVTIMFQVAFTIPCGNNQDTGLCRVFMISDTLSLFSSSTSVLMFLGILTSRYTEDDFLKYLPRQMIIGLSTLFCSIATMMITFASALLIILQEQSRMPIPLICLGGVPVILFLWIRFPILKDMIISTYGPSIFDRKMKLKL
;
A
#
# COMPACT_ATOMS: atom_id res chain seq x y z
N MET A 1 29.81 13.56 -12.18
CA MET A 1 30.18 14.97 -11.91
C MET A 1 30.07 15.30 -10.41
N ALA A 2 28.90 15.13 -9.77
CA ALA A 2 28.71 15.39 -8.33
C ALA A 2 29.72 14.65 -7.41
N ARG A 3 29.96 13.35 -7.65
CA ARG A 3 30.98 12.56 -6.91
C ARG A 3 32.40 13.13 -7.02
N HIS A 4 32.76 13.67 -8.18
CA HIS A 4 34.11 14.20 -8.40
C HIS A 4 34.29 15.57 -7.74
N LEU A 5 33.25 16.40 -7.76
CA LEU A 5 33.23 17.71 -7.10
C LEU A 5 33.23 17.58 -5.57
N TYR A 6 32.61 16.52 -5.02
CA TYR A 6 32.65 16.23 -3.58
C TYR A 6 34.07 16.09 -3.04
N TYR A 7 34.90 15.27 -3.68
CA TYR A 7 36.30 15.05 -3.27
C TYR A 7 37.21 16.26 -3.45
N LEU A 8 36.80 17.23 -4.27
CA LEU A 8 37.54 18.46 -4.55
C LEU A 8 37.10 19.65 -3.69
N THR A 9 36.05 19.49 -2.87
CA THR A 9 35.53 20.58 -2.03
C THR A 9 36.38 20.73 -0.76
N PRO A 10 36.97 21.91 -0.47
CA PRO A 10 37.75 22.11 0.73
C PRO A 10 36.91 21.98 2.01
N GLU A 11 37.43 21.38 3.07
CA GLU A 11 36.72 21.23 4.35
C GLU A 11 36.29 22.58 4.95
N THR A 12 37.06 23.64 4.70
CA THR A 12 36.77 25.01 5.15
C THR A 12 35.49 25.60 4.55
N ASP A 13 35.02 25.09 3.40
CA ASP A 13 33.79 25.55 2.75
C ASP A 13 32.56 24.74 3.19
N LEU A 14 32.77 23.59 3.85
CA LEU A 14 31.72 22.68 4.31
C LEU A 14 31.32 22.90 5.77
N ILE A 15 32.24 23.41 6.59
CA ILE A 15 32.06 23.58 8.04
C ILE A 15 31.45 24.97 8.35
N PRO A 16 30.48 25.06 9.29
CA PRO A 16 30.04 26.34 9.82
C PRO A 16 31.22 27.07 10.47
N LYS A 17 31.46 28.35 10.15
CA LYS A 17 32.48 29.13 10.87
C LYS A 17 32.04 29.23 12.33
N ASP A 18 32.86 28.69 13.24
CA ASP A 18 32.66 28.82 14.69
C ASP A 18 32.66 30.30 15.05
N ASN A 19 31.48 30.89 15.11
CA ASN A 19 31.16 32.07 15.89
C ASN A 19 29.74 31.85 16.43
N ASP A 20 29.60 32.08 17.72
CA ASP A 20 28.49 31.65 18.55
C ASP A 20 27.08 31.97 18.01
N GLN A 21 26.19 30.99 18.19
CA GLN A 21 24.72 31.11 18.32
C GLN A 21 23.81 31.27 17.09
N GLU A 22 24.28 31.46 15.86
CA GLU A 22 23.40 31.42 14.69
C GLU A 22 23.69 30.19 13.83
N ILE A 23 22.64 29.39 13.55
CA ILE A 23 22.68 28.33 12.53
C ILE A 23 22.86 29.02 11.17
N GLN A 24 24.12 29.25 10.82
CA GLN A 24 24.52 29.98 9.64
C GLN A 24 24.21 29.13 8.40
N LYS A 25 23.70 29.74 7.33
CA LYS A 25 23.45 29.07 6.05
C LYS A 25 24.76 28.45 5.53
N CYS A 26 24.84 27.13 5.53
CA CYS A 26 26.09 26.42 5.21
C CYS A 26 26.05 25.84 3.79
N ASN A 27 27.13 26.02 3.02
CA ASN A 27 27.29 25.32 1.74
C ASN A 27 27.30 23.79 1.95
N GLY A 28 27.83 23.32 3.09
CA GLY A 28 27.77 21.90 3.49
C GLY A 28 26.35 21.37 3.67
N ALA A 29 25.45 22.18 4.27
CA ALA A 29 24.03 21.81 4.39
C ALA A 29 23.35 21.73 3.03
N THR A 30 23.66 22.68 2.12
CA THR A 30 23.13 22.69 0.75
C THR A 30 23.58 21.48 -0.06
N LEU A 31 24.86 21.09 0.08
CA LEU A 31 25.37 19.88 -0.55
C LEU A 31 24.64 18.63 0.00
N LEU A 32 24.40 18.59 1.30
CA LEU A 32 23.73 17.47 1.97
C LEU A 32 22.25 17.36 1.55
N THR A 33 21.49 18.46 1.52
CA THR A 33 20.09 18.47 1.08
C THR A 33 19.98 18.04 -0.38
N HIS A 34 20.83 18.56 -1.27
CA HIS A 34 20.86 18.15 -2.68
C HIS A 34 21.24 16.68 -2.87
N ALA A 35 22.19 16.16 -2.08
CA ALA A 35 22.57 14.74 -2.10
C ALA A 35 21.39 13.84 -1.68
N ILE A 36 20.60 14.26 -0.68
CA ILE A 36 19.40 13.55 -0.26
C ILE A 36 18.35 13.54 -1.38
N TYR A 37 18.05 14.69 -1.98
CA TYR A 37 17.07 14.76 -3.06
C TYR A 37 17.47 14.00 -4.33
N SER A 38 18.78 13.89 -4.60
CA SER A 38 19.31 13.12 -5.73
C SER A 38 19.44 11.61 -5.45
N GLY A 39 19.20 11.15 -4.22
CA GLY A 39 19.25 9.74 -3.83
C GLY A 39 20.66 9.18 -3.65
N THR A 40 21.70 10.02 -3.59
CA THR A 40 23.10 9.59 -3.35
C THR A 40 23.38 9.43 -1.86
N LEU A 41 22.73 8.43 -1.23
CA LEU A 41 22.78 8.22 0.23
C LEU A 41 24.17 7.81 0.73
N ASP A 42 25.03 7.30 -0.14
CA ASP A 42 26.44 6.97 0.14
C ASP A 42 27.25 8.22 0.55
N ILE A 43 27.14 9.30 -0.23
CA ILE A 43 27.81 10.58 0.04
C ILE A 43 27.20 11.24 1.28
N THR A 44 25.86 11.19 1.40
CA THR A 44 25.14 11.74 2.56
C THR A 44 25.59 11.09 3.86
N LEU A 45 25.75 9.76 3.87
CA LEU A 45 26.21 9.00 5.03
C LEU A 45 27.64 9.37 5.46
N ASP A 46 28.56 9.50 4.49
CA ASP A 46 29.94 9.90 4.77
C ASP A 46 30.00 11.33 5.35
N LEU A 47 29.25 12.27 4.77
CA LEU A 47 29.15 13.65 5.25
C LEU A 47 28.64 13.75 6.68
N ILE A 48 27.58 13.02 7.03
CA ILE A 48 27.01 13.05 8.39
C ILE A 48 27.94 12.39 9.41
N ARG A 49 28.66 11.33 9.03
CA ARG A 49 29.65 10.70 9.90
C ARG A 49 30.81 11.65 10.23
N ARG A 50 31.24 12.46 9.27
CA ARG A 50 32.32 13.44 9.44
C ARG A 50 31.85 14.70 10.17
N TYR A 51 30.64 15.19 9.84
CA TYR A 51 30.10 16.44 10.37
C TYR A 51 28.64 16.27 10.85
N PRO A 52 28.42 15.65 12.04
CA PRO A 52 27.08 15.38 12.54
C PRO A 52 26.21 16.64 12.73
N ARG A 53 26.83 17.79 13.02
CA ARG A 53 26.12 19.07 13.22
C ARG A 53 25.41 19.58 11.96
N LEU A 54 25.82 19.14 10.77
CA LEU A 54 25.17 19.53 9.52
C LEU A 54 23.71 19.04 9.43
N VAL A 55 23.35 18.00 10.18
CA VAL A 55 21.98 17.44 10.20
C VAL A 55 20.92 18.51 10.50
N LEU A 56 21.22 19.46 11.39
CA LEU A 56 20.31 20.52 11.81
C LEU A 56 20.62 21.88 11.15
N ALA A 57 21.63 21.95 10.29
CA ALA A 57 22.00 23.19 9.63
C ALA A 57 21.02 23.50 8.48
N LEU A 58 20.72 24.79 8.30
CA LEU A 58 19.89 25.24 7.20
C LEU A 58 20.73 25.46 5.94
N ASP A 59 20.17 25.04 4.81
CA ASP A 59 20.73 25.33 3.51
C ASP A 59 20.38 26.75 3.02
N LYS A 60 20.78 27.10 1.80
CA LYS A 60 20.50 28.42 1.22
C LYS A 60 19.01 28.70 1.00
N CYS A 61 18.21 27.65 0.89
CA CYS A 61 16.77 27.68 0.66
C CYS A 61 15.97 27.59 1.96
N ASP A 62 16.63 27.71 3.13
CA ASP A 62 16.03 27.56 4.44
C ASP A 62 15.42 26.15 4.67
N GLU A 63 15.97 25.13 4.02
CA GLU A 63 15.64 23.71 4.28
C GLU A 63 16.72 23.03 5.12
N SER A 64 16.31 22.13 6.01
CA SER A 64 17.24 21.27 6.74
C SER A 64 17.38 19.89 6.07
N PRO A 65 18.54 19.23 6.20
CA PRO A 65 18.72 17.85 5.72
C PRO A 65 17.69 16.85 6.26
N VAL A 66 17.24 17.02 7.51
CA VAL A 66 16.18 16.19 8.11
C VAL A 66 14.84 16.40 7.39
N LEU A 67 14.50 17.65 7.04
CA LEU A 67 13.30 17.97 6.28
C LEU A 67 13.37 17.45 4.84
N ALA A 68 14.53 17.51 4.20
CA ALA A 68 14.76 16.94 2.87
C ALA A 68 14.53 15.42 2.88
N LEU A 69 15.06 14.71 3.89
CA LEU A 69 14.88 13.26 4.02
C LEU A 69 13.41 12.86 4.27
N ALA A 70 12.68 13.68 5.04
CA ALA A 70 11.22 13.53 5.24
C ALA A 70 10.39 13.86 3.99
N SER A 71 10.98 14.53 3.00
CA SER A 71 10.33 14.89 1.74
C SER A 71 10.59 13.88 0.62
N THR A 72 11.66 13.09 0.70
CA THR A 72 12.00 12.07 -0.30
C THR A 72 11.21 10.77 -0.09
N ARG A 73 10.30 10.42 -1.03
CA ARG A 73 9.57 9.14 -1.03
C ARG A 73 10.27 8.00 -1.76
N HIS A 74 11.13 8.30 -2.73
CA HIS A 74 11.68 7.31 -3.67
C HIS A 74 12.72 6.35 -3.04
N SER A 75 13.26 6.70 -1.88
CA SER A 75 14.28 5.95 -1.13
C SER A 75 13.70 5.17 0.07
N VAL A 76 12.38 5.19 0.27
CA VAL A 76 11.72 4.70 1.48
C VAL A 76 11.24 3.24 1.33
N PRO A 77 11.58 2.35 2.29
CA PRO A 77 11.19 0.94 2.25
C PRO A 77 9.70 0.66 2.08
N GLY A 78 8.84 1.52 2.66
CA GLY A 78 7.39 1.40 2.61
C GLY A 78 6.71 1.92 1.33
N ALA A 79 7.42 2.62 0.43
CA ALA A 79 6.81 3.25 -0.74
C ALA A 79 6.46 2.26 -1.87
N ILE A 80 6.99 1.04 -1.83
CA ILE A 80 6.87 0.07 -2.92
C ILE A 80 6.13 -1.18 -2.44
N GLN A 81 4.92 -1.38 -2.95
CA GLN A 81 4.09 -2.55 -2.63
C GLN A 81 4.60 -3.78 -3.39
N LEU A 82 5.59 -4.48 -2.81
CA LEU A 82 6.13 -5.71 -3.38
C LEU A 82 5.11 -6.85 -3.27
N GLY A 83 4.87 -7.57 -4.38
CA GLY A 83 4.05 -8.78 -4.35
C GLY A 83 4.65 -9.88 -3.48
N PHE A 84 3.83 -10.82 -3.01
CA PHE A 84 4.18 -11.85 -2.03
C PHE A 84 5.56 -12.51 -2.25
N TRP A 85 5.83 -13.03 -3.46
CA TRP A 85 7.10 -13.69 -3.76
C TRP A 85 8.31 -12.75 -3.75
N LYS A 86 8.15 -11.51 -4.22
CA LYS A 86 9.21 -10.49 -4.16
C LYS A 86 9.50 -10.09 -2.72
N GLN A 87 8.47 -10.06 -1.86
CA GLN A 87 8.61 -9.77 -0.44
C GLN A 87 9.36 -10.88 0.33
N CYS A 88 9.11 -12.15 0.00
CA CYS A 88 9.86 -13.28 0.54
C CYS A 88 11.35 -13.25 0.13
N ILE A 89 11.63 -12.96 -1.14
CA ILE A 89 13.02 -12.82 -1.60
C ILE A 89 13.69 -11.63 -0.90
N TYR A 90 12.98 -10.50 -0.82
CA TYR A 90 13.47 -9.30 -0.17
C TYR A 90 13.80 -9.52 1.32
N SER A 91 13.00 -10.26 2.08
CA SER A 91 13.27 -10.54 3.50
C SER A 91 14.48 -11.46 3.71
N CYS A 92 14.71 -12.42 2.81
CA CYS A 92 15.81 -13.38 2.91
C CYS A 92 17.18 -12.84 2.49
N MET A 93 17.25 -11.76 1.71
CA MET A 93 18.53 -11.16 1.30
C MET A 93 19.29 -10.60 2.51
N ARG A 94 20.61 -10.80 2.58
CA ARG A 94 21.47 -10.07 3.54
C ARG A 94 22.41 -9.19 2.75
N ILE A 95 22.48 -7.91 3.10
CA ILE A 95 23.44 -6.96 2.52
C ILE A 95 24.55 -6.76 3.56
N PRO A 96 25.83 -6.92 3.18
CA PRO A 96 26.94 -6.60 4.07
C PRO A 96 26.94 -5.10 4.41
N SER A 97 27.11 -4.76 5.70
CA SER A 97 27.24 -3.36 6.14
C SER A 97 28.46 -2.71 5.49
N MET A 98 28.29 -1.52 4.90
CA MET A 98 29.41 -0.85 4.23
C MET A 98 30.41 -0.25 5.24
N PRO A 99 31.72 -0.47 5.03
CA PRO A 99 32.76 0.27 5.76
C PRO A 99 32.73 1.77 5.40
N PRO A 100 33.24 2.65 6.27
CA PRO A 100 33.34 4.08 5.99
C PRO A 100 34.23 4.35 4.76
N LEU A 101 33.82 5.28 3.90
CA LEU A 101 34.60 5.74 2.75
C LEU A 101 35.88 6.41 3.26
N THR A 102 37.01 5.71 3.19
CA THR A 102 38.33 6.26 3.53
C THR A 102 38.86 7.09 2.36
N SER A 103 39.45 8.24 2.69
CA SER A 103 39.91 9.29 1.77
C SER A 103 41.13 8.95 0.90
N ASN A 104 41.58 7.69 0.85
CA ASN A 104 42.86 7.35 0.23
C ASN A 104 42.78 6.59 -1.10
N GLU A 105 41.60 6.24 -1.60
CA GLU A 105 41.47 5.67 -2.95
C GLU A 105 41.22 6.78 -3.97
N THR A 106 42.28 7.51 -4.33
CA THR A 106 42.58 8.12 -5.64
C THR A 106 43.59 9.26 -5.51
N ARG A 107 44.81 8.95 -5.05
CA ARG A 107 45.98 9.56 -5.68
C ARG A 107 46.35 8.69 -6.87
N LEU A 108 45.60 8.85 -7.97
CA LEU A 108 46.02 8.32 -9.25
C LEU A 108 47.15 9.22 -9.75
N ASP A 109 48.38 8.79 -9.49
CA ASP A 109 49.51 9.12 -10.34
C ASP A 109 49.15 8.69 -11.76
N VAL A 110 49.06 9.67 -12.65
CA VAL A 110 49.03 9.45 -14.08
C VAL A 110 50.45 9.04 -14.47
N SER A 111 50.74 7.74 -14.44
CA SER A 111 51.67 7.08 -15.36
C SER A 111 51.69 5.57 -15.14
N ASN A 112 51.62 4.86 -16.26
CA ASN A 112 51.92 3.45 -16.48
C ASN A 112 50.84 2.45 -16.07
N GLY A 113 50.24 1.85 -17.11
CA GLY A 113 49.37 0.71 -16.97
C GLY A 113 50.18 -0.53 -16.64
N GLU A 114 49.86 -1.17 -15.53
CA GLU A 114 50.07 -2.60 -15.30
C GLU A 114 48.91 -3.17 -14.49
N GLN A 115 48.67 -4.46 -14.70
CA GLN A 115 47.58 -5.27 -14.21
C GLN A 115 47.45 -5.23 -12.68
N TYR A 116 46.23 -5.08 -12.17
CA TYR A 116 45.92 -5.37 -10.76
C TYR A 116 44.96 -6.55 -10.64
N GLN A 117 45.48 -7.64 -10.09
CA GLN A 117 44.74 -8.76 -9.51
C GLN A 117 43.96 -8.27 -8.29
N SER A 118 42.64 -8.38 -8.33
CA SER A 118 41.78 -8.16 -7.15
C SER A 118 41.86 -9.36 -6.21
N ASN A 119 42.15 -9.08 -4.94
CA ASN A 119 42.27 -10.03 -3.86
C ASN A 119 41.03 -10.92 -3.65
N GLN A 120 41.31 -12.18 -3.32
CA GLN A 120 40.39 -13.23 -2.90
C GLN A 120 39.70 -12.86 -1.59
N GLU A 121 38.41 -12.51 -1.62
CA GLU A 121 37.47 -12.81 -0.53
C GLU A 121 36.00 -12.62 -0.96
N ASP A 122 35.73 -11.89 -2.05
CA ASP A 122 34.37 -11.73 -2.63
C ASP A 122 33.89 -12.90 -3.52
N GLN A 123 34.66 -13.99 -3.65
CA GLN A 123 34.42 -15.00 -4.70
C GLN A 123 33.59 -16.23 -4.31
N ASN A 124 33.13 -16.39 -3.07
CA ASN A 124 32.53 -17.67 -2.65
C ASN A 124 31.00 -17.81 -2.81
N ILE A 125 30.30 -16.89 -3.50
CA ILE A 125 28.83 -17.03 -3.70
C ILE A 125 28.44 -17.26 -5.18
N ILE A 126 29.36 -17.14 -6.14
CA ILE A 126 29.03 -17.27 -7.57
C ILE A 126 29.95 -18.27 -8.25
N SER A 127 29.77 -19.55 -7.95
CA SER A 127 30.34 -20.62 -8.77
C SER A 127 29.25 -21.40 -9.50
N VAL A 128 29.32 -21.34 -10.83
CA VAL A 128 28.68 -22.23 -11.83
C VAL A 128 27.27 -21.86 -12.30
N MET A 129 27.19 -20.74 -13.04
CA MET A 129 26.44 -20.64 -14.31
C MET A 129 27.03 -19.46 -15.10
N SER A 130 27.09 -19.55 -16.43
CA SER A 130 27.70 -18.54 -17.30
C SER A 130 27.27 -17.11 -16.92
N ARG A 131 28.26 -16.24 -16.64
CA ARG A 131 28.05 -14.89 -16.07
C ARG A 131 27.03 -14.04 -16.86
N SER A 132 26.89 -14.25 -18.18
CA SER A 132 25.87 -13.55 -18.99
C SER A 132 24.46 -14.11 -18.84
N CYS A 133 24.29 -15.43 -18.72
CA CYS A 133 22.97 -16.05 -18.65
C CYS A 133 22.38 -15.90 -17.24
N ALA A 134 23.22 -16.02 -16.19
CA ALA A 134 22.79 -15.79 -14.81
C ALA A 134 22.36 -14.33 -14.56
N VAL A 135 23.09 -13.34 -15.08
CA VAL A 135 22.70 -11.92 -14.99
C VAL A 135 21.43 -11.65 -15.80
N GLY A 136 21.27 -12.27 -16.97
CA GLY A 136 20.04 -12.20 -17.76
C GLY A 136 18.81 -12.77 -17.04
N VAL A 137 18.96 -13.92 -16.39
CA VAL A 137 17.89 -14.58 -15.62
C VAL A 137 17.58 -13.79 -14.33
N LEU A 138 18.58 -13.31 -13.60
CA LEU A 138 18.39 -12.47 -12.41
C LEU A 138 17.74 -11.12 -12.73
N ASN A 139 18.08 -10.51 -13.88
CA ASN A 139 17.39 -9.31 -14.38
C ASN A 139 15.97 -9.63 -14.85
N PHE A 140 15.73 -10.78 -15.50
CA PHE A 140 14.40 -11.22 -15.94
C PHE A 140 13.44 -11.44 -14.75
N PHE A 141 13.94 -11.98 -13.64
CA PHE A 141 13.17 -12.12 -12.38
C PHE A 141 13.15 -10.83 -11.52
N GLY A 142 13.86 -9.78 -11.91
CA GLY A 142 13.92 -8.50 -11.18
C GLY A 142 14.69 -8.56 -9.86
N ILE A 143 15.55 -9.54 -9.66
CA ILE A 143 16.29 -9.76 -8.40
C ILE A 143 17.38 -8.70 -8.19
N THR A 144 18.04 -8.26 -9.26
CA THR A 144 19.03 -7.16 -9.21
C THR A 144 18.37 -5.85 -8.76
N GLN A 145 17.15 -5.57 -9.23
CA GLN A 145 16.38 -4.40 -8.80
C GLN A 145 15.99 -4.51 -7.32
N LEU A 146 15.60 -5.71 -6.85
CA LEU A 146 15.32 -5.95 -5.43
C LEU A 146 16.56 -5.77 -4.55
N TYR A 147 17.73 -6.16 -5.02
CA TYR A 147 19.00 -5.97 -4.31
C TYR A 147 19.36 -4.47 -4.19
N GLU A 148 19.32 -3.72 -5.30
CA GLU A 148 19.59 -2.28 -5.28
C GLU A 148 18.57 -1.52 -4.42
N MET A 149 17.28 -1.88 -4.51
CA MET A 149 16.26 -1.34 -3.63
C MET A 149 16.57 -1.63 -2.15
N LYS A 150 16.93 -2.87 -1.83
CA LYS A 150 17.27 -3.25 -0.45
C LYS A 150 18.51 -2.50 0.06
N LYS A 151 19.49 -2.26 -0.81
CA LYS A 151 20.70 -1.49 -0.48
C LYS A 151 20.36 -0.05 -0.13
N ILE A 152 19.54 0.60 -0.95
CA ILE A 152 19.05 1.97 -0.71
C ILE A 152 18.27 2.04 0.61
N HIS A 153 17.42 1.05 0.88
CA HIS A 153 16.65 0.96 2.12
C HIS A 153 17.54 0.82 3.37
N GLU A 154 18.60 0.02 3.28
CA GLU A 154 19.56 -0.13 4.39
C GLU A 154 20.34 1.17 4.61
N GLN A 155 20.79 1.82 3.53
CA GLN A 155 21.46 3.12 3.57
C GLN A 155 20.55 4.20 4.17
N TYR A 156 19.26 4.21 3.80
CA TYR A 156 18.27 5.12 4.35
C TYR A 156 18.09 4.91 5.87
N ASN A 157 17.99 3.65 6.31
CA ASN A 157 17.83 3.33 7.73
C ASN A 157 19.04 3.72 8.56
N GLU A 158 20.25 3.49 8.05
CA GLU A 158 21.50 3.90 8.70
C GLU A 158 21.60 5.44 8.75
N LEU A 159 21.23 6.11 7.67
CA LEU A 159 21.22 7.57 7.60
C LEU A 159 20.28 8.17 8.64
N LEU A 160 19.06 7.65 8.68
CA LEU A 160 18.04 8.03 9.65
C LEU A 160 18.51 7.77 11.08
N TYR A 161 19.19 6.65 11.34
CA TYR A 161 19.75 6.34 12.65
C TYR A 161 20.78 7.39 13.10
N GLN A 162 21.72 7.76 12.23
CA GLN A 162 22.71 8.80 12.55
C GLN A 162 22.06 10.16 12.79
N MET A 163 21.05 10.54 12.00
CA MET A 163 20.30 11.77 12.22
C MET A 163 19.54 11.77 13.56
N CYS A 164 18.87 10.66 13.89
CA CYS A 164 18.16 10.50 15.17
C CYS A 164 19.10 10.58 16.37
N LYS A 165 20.32 10.05 16.26
CA LYS A 165 21.34 10.20 17.31
C LYS A 165 21.65 11.67 17.59
N VAL A 166 21.90 12.47 16.54
CA VAL A 166 22.15 13.91 16.68
C VAL A 166 20.93 14.62 17.28
N ILE A 167 19.72 14.27 16.84
CA ILE A 167 18.46 14.83 17.37
C ILE A 167 18.30 14.54 18.86
N SER A 168 18.63 13.32 19.31
CA SER A 168 18.51 12.92 20.72
C SER A 168 19.42 13.70 21.67
N GLU A 169 20.57 14.16 21.17
CA GLU A 169 21.57 14.92 21.92
C GLU A 169 21.31 16.45 21.85
N SER A 170 20.37 16.89 21.02
CA SER A 170 20.13 18.31 20.70
C SER A 170 19.12 18.96 21.65
N LYS A 171 19.26 20.27 21.86
CA LYS A 171 18.31 21.07 22.67
C LYS A 171 17.07 21.45 21.87
N THR A 172 15.95 21.70 22.55
CA THR A 172 14.66 22.07 21.91
C THR A 172 14.79 23.21 20.90
N GLN A 173 15.55 24.27 21.21
CA GLN A 173 15.73 25.40 20.28
C GLN A 173 16.41 24.96 18.98
N GLN A 174 17.44 24.12 19.06
CA GLN A 174 18.14 23.57 17.89
C GLN A 174 17.23 22.68 17.04
N LEU A 175 16.29 21.97 17.67
CA LEU A 175 15.29 21.17 16.96
C LEU A 175 14.27 22.03 16.20
N ILE A 176 13.90 23.18 16.78
CA ILE A 176 13.02 24.17 16.14
C ILE A 176 13.76 24.79 14.95
N ASP A 177 14.96 25.31 15.18
CA ASP A 177 15.75 25.99 14.16
C ASP A 177 16.16 25.02 13.02
N GLY A 178 16.43 23.76 13.34
CA GLY A 178 16.71 22.70 12.38
C GLY A 178 15.47 22.08 11.70
N LEU A 179 14.28 22.65 11.89
CA LEU A 179 13.01 22.23 11.25
C LEU A 179 12.61 20.77 11.50
N VAL A 180 13.01 20.18 12.64
CA VAL A 180 12.72 18.76 12.95
C VAL A 180 11.22 18.53 13.10
N TYR A 181 10.50 19.45 13.75
CA TYR A 181 9.05 19.40 13.89
C TYR A 181 8.34 19.41 12.52
N SER A 182 8.76 20.31 11.62
CA SER A 182 8.25 20.38 10.26
C SER A 182 8.56 19.11 9.46
N ALA A 183 9.73 18.51 9.66
CA ALA A 183 10.11 17.25 9.03
C ALA A 183 9.20 16.10 9.47
N ILE A 184 8.85 16.01 10.75
CA ILE A 184 7.93 14.97 11.26
C ILE A 184 6.54 15.12 10.66
N CYS A 185 5.99 16.34 10.60
CA CYS A 185 4.72 16.61 9.91
C CYS A 185 4.79 16.21 8.44
N ARG A 186 5.88 16.61 7.74
CA ARG A 186 6.07 16.31 6.31
C ARG A 186 6.18 14.80 6.05
N ALA A 187 6.94 14.08 6.86
CA ALA A 187 7.06 12.62 6.79
C ALA A 187 5.70 11.95 7.02
N THR A 188 4.91 12.45 7.97
CA THR A 188 3.56 11.98 8.26
C THR A 188 2.63 12.21 7.08
N THR A 189 2.59 13.42 6.52
CA THR A 189 1.87 13.74 5.28
C THR A 189 2.29 12.86 4.11
N ASN A 190 3.59 12.53 4.03
CA ASN A 190 4.11 11.69 2.96
C ASN A 190 3.88 10.18 3.16
N GLY A 191 3.60 9.73 4.38
CA GLY A 191 3.45 8.31 4.70
C GLY A 191 4.77 7.59 4.88
N ILE A 192 5.83 8.30 5.24
CA ILE A 192 7.16 7.73 5.47
C ILE A 192 7.17 7.10 6.87
N PHE A 193 6.64 5.88 6.94
CA PHE A 193 6.43 5.16 8.19
C PHE A 193 7.73 5.01 9.00
N GLU A 194 8.81 4.60 8.35
CA GLU A 194 10.10 4.32 8.99
C GLU A 194 10.71 5.56 9.66
N PHE A 195 10.53 6.73 9.04
CA PHE A 195 10.96 8.01 9.60
C PHE A 195 10.16 8.36 10.85
N VAL A 196 8.83 8.33 10.74
CA VAL A 196 7.94 8.71 11.86
C VAL A 196 8.11 7.74 13.04
N SER A 197 8.22 6.44 12.78
CA SER A 197 8.43 5.45 13.84
C SER A 197 9.75 5.69 14.58
N ARG A 198 10.84 5.94 13.84
CA ARG A 198 12.16 6.15 14.46
C ARG A 198 12.23 7.46 15.26
N MET A 199 11.60 8.52 14.77
CA MET A 199 11.52 9.79 15.51
C MET A 199 10.79 9.58 16.84
N LEU A 200 9.66 8.88 16.83
CA LEU A 200 8.90 8.59 18.06
C LEU A 200 9.64 7.65 19.03
N GLU A 201 10.46 6.72 18.52
CA GLU A 201 11.37 5.90 19.34
C GLU A 201 12.49 6.73 19.98
N THR A 202 12.94 7.79 19.30
CA THR A 202 14.00 8.67 19.78
C THR A 202 13.50 9.59 20.90
N ASP A 203 12.33 10.20 20.71
CA ASP A 203 11.71 11.07 21.71
C ASP A 203 10.18 11.08 21.56
N LEU A 204 9.48 10.58 22.59
CA LEU A 204 8.03 10.48 22.59
C LEU A 204 7.34 11.86 22.57
N ARG A 205 8.03 12.95 22.94
CA ARG A 205 7.46 14.32 22.88
C ARG A 205 7.02 14.71 21.48
N PHE A 206 7.58 14.09 20.45
CA PHE A 206 7.20 14.31 19.06
C PHE A 206 5.76 13.90 18.74
N ILE A 207 5.07 13.15 19.62
CA ILE A 207 3.64 12.85 19.41
C ILE A 207 2.76 14.11 19.40
N TRP A 208 3.22 15.20 20.04
CA TRP A 208 2.52 16.48 20.16
C TRP A 208 2.89 17.48 19.06
N VAL A 209 3.71 17.09 18.09
CA VAL A 209 4.08 17.96 16.97
C VAL A 209 2.83 18.39 16.21
N ARG A 210 2.76 19.68 15.89
CA ARG A 210 1.71 20.31 15.09
C ARG A 210 2.30 20.93 13.83
N ASP A 211 1.53 20.90 12.76
CA ASP A 211 1.86 21.65 11.55
C ASP A 211 1.41 23.11 11.66
N LYS A 212 1.61 23.85 10.57
CA LYS A 212 1.20 25.26 10.45
C LYS A 212 -0.30 25.52 10.59
N ASP A 213 -1.13 24.50 10.35
CA ASP A 213 -2.59 24.57 10.42
C ASP A 213 -3.08 24.02 11.78
N GLU A 214 -2.18 23.93 12.77
CA GLU A 214 -2.36 23.37 14.10
C GLU A 214 -2.76 21.88 14.14
N ARG A 215 -2.64 21.17 13.01
CA ARG A 215 -2.95 19.75 12.91
C ARG A 215 -1.84 18.93 13.53
N ASN A 216 -2.19 18.08 14.49
CA ASN A 216 -1.22 17.13 15.04
C ASN A 216 -0.93 15.97 14.07
N ILE A 217 0.11 15.20 14.35
CA ILE A 217 0.50 14.05 13.52
C ILE A 217 -0.60 12.97 13.41
N PHE A 218 -1.52 12.90 14.37
CA PHE A 218 -2.64 11.97 14.36
C PHE A 218 -3.69 12.39 13.31
N MET A 219 -4.03 13.67 13.26
CA MET A 219 -4.88 14.27 12.23
C MET A 219 -4.27 14.14 10.84
N LEU A 220 -2.96 14.40 10.69
CA LEU A 220 -2.27 14.27 9.40
C LEU A 220 -2.28 12.82 8.89
N ALA A 221 -2.05 11.84 9.78
CA ALA A 221 -2.12 10.43 9.41
C ALA A 221 -3.54 10.03 8.95
N VAL A 222 -4.58 10.59 9.59
CA VAL A 222 -5.99 10.38 9.22
C VAL A 222 -6.34 11.04 7.89
N LEU A 223 -5.96 12.30 7.73
CA LEU A 223 -6.22 13.12 6.54
C LEU A 223 -5.66 12.48 5.27
N HIS A 224 -4.45 11.92 5.35
CA HIS A 224 -3.77 11.31 4.20
C HIS A 224 -3.88 9.77 4.11
N ARG A 225 -4.70 9.14 4.96
CA ARG A 225 -4.99 7.68 4.95
C ARG A 225 -3.75 6.80 5.17
N HIS A 226 -2.85 7.19 6.07
CA HIS A 226 -1.64 6.39 6.37
C HIS A 226 -1.86 5.42 7.53
N GLU A 227 -2.40 4.25 7.21
CA GLU A 227 -2.85 3.20 8.14
C GLU A 227 -1.76 2.75 9.14
N LYS A 228 -0.52 2.58 8.66
CA LYS A 228 0.63 2.16 9.48
C LYS A 228 1.02 3.22 10.51
N ILE A 229 1.06 4.49 10.11
CA ILE A 229 1.41 5.60 11.00
C ILE A 229 0.30 5.76 12.05
N PHE A 230 -0.96 5.71 11.62
CA PHE A 230 -2.08 5.73 12.56
C PHE A 230 -2.01 4.57 13.56
N SER A 231 -1.65 3.36 13.11
CA SER A 231 -1.55 2.17 13.97
C SER A 231 -0.45 2.31 15.05
N ILE A 232 0.72 2.85 14.73
CA ILE A 232 1.76 3.11 15.75
C ILE A 232 1.32 4.19 16.74
N LEU A 233 0.70 5.27 16.26
CA LEU A 233 0.21 6.34 17.14
C LEU A 233 -0.88 5.82 18.07
N TYR A 234 -1.76 4.97 17.53
CA TYR A 234 -2.78 4.26 18.31
C TYR A 234 -2.19 3.20 19.25
N SER A 235 -0.98 2.69 19.03
CA SER A 235 -0.35 1.77 20.00
C SER A 235 0.21 2.51 21.22
N GLN A 236 0.83 3.67 20.99
CA GLN A 236 1.38 4.55 22.04
C GLN A 236 0.29 5.18 22.93
N HIS A 237 -0.94 5.20 22.42
CA HIS A 237 -2.21 5.45 23.12
C HIS A 237 -2.31 4.84 24.52
N THR A 238 -1.81 3.63 24.73
CA THR A 238 -1.95 2.96 26.04
C THR A 238 -1.14 3.61 27.16
N MET A 239 -0.25 4.56 26.83
CA MET A 239 0.67 5.20 27.76
C MET A 239 0.40 6.70 28.00
N THR A 240 -0.42 7.37 27.17
CA THR A 240 -0.62 8.83 27.23
C THR A 240 -2.10 9.21 27.14
N ASN A 241 -2.49 10.28 27.85
CA ASN A 241 -3.87 10.69 28.13
C ASN A 241 -4.68 11.04 26.86
N TYR A 242 -5.18 9.99 26.21
CA TYR A 242 -5.70 9.92 24.84
C TYR A 242 -6.66 11.05 24.40
N TYR A 243 -7.60 11.42 25.27
CA TYR A 243 -8.60 12.45 24.96
C TYR A 243 -7.96 13.82 24.65
N SER A 244 -6.80 14.12 25.22
CA SER A 244 -6.13 15.41 24.97
C SER A 244 -5.53 15.55 23.57
N LEU A 245 -5.30 14.45 22.83
CA LEU A 245 -4.82 14.48 21.45
C LEU A 245 -5.95 14.50 20.41
N THR A 246 -7.05 13.80 20.68
CA THR A 246 -8.18 13.71 19.75
C THR A 246 -9.16 14.88 19.85
N CYS A 247 -9.22 15.54 21.01
CA CYS A 247 -10.03 16.74 21.22
C CYS A 247 -9.37 18.03 20.69
N LEU A 248 -8.17 17.94 20.11
CA LEU A 248 -7.55 19.09 19.46
C LEU A 248 -8.32 19.44 18.19
N LEU A 249 -8.26 20.72 17.82
CA LEU A 249 -8.89 21.26 16.61
C LEU A 249 -7.80 21.87 15.73
N ASP A 250 -7.99 21.81 14.42
CA ASP A 250 -7.20 22.61 13.48
C ASP A 250 -7.67 24.08 13.48
N VAL A 251 -6.98 24.94 12.72
CA VAL A 251 -7.33 26.35 12.55
C VAL A 251 -8.77 26.60 12.05
N ASP A 252 -9.36 25.62 11.37
CA ASP A 252 -10.72 25.66 10.83
C ASP A 252 -11.75 25.05 11.82
N GLY A 253 -11.35 24.73 13.05
CA GLY A 253 -12.23 24.10 14.05
C GLY A 253 -12.55 22.63 13.75
N ASN A 254 -11.82 21.97 12.87
CA ASN A 254 -11.98 20.56 12.55
C ASN A 254 -11.27 19.67 13.56
N ASN A 255 -12.00 18.74 14.14
CA ASN A 255 -11.41 17.62 14.86
C ASN A 255 -10.90 16.53 13.91
N ILE A 256 -10.34 15.46 14.47
CA ILE A 256 -9.83 14.32 13.70
C ILE A 256 -10.88 13.60 12.84
N LEU A 257 -12.16 13.59 13.24
CA LEU A 257 -13.21 12.93 12.46
C LEU A 257 -13.57 13.75 11.21
N HIS A 258 -13.55 15.08 11.31
CA HIS A 258 -13.65 15.96 10.15
C HIS A 258 -12.51 15.73 9.14
N MET A 259 -11.31 15.37 9.60
CA MET A 259 -10.17 15.05 8.72
C MET A 259 -10.44 13.83 7.84
N VAL A 260 -11.29 12.89 8.28
CA VAL A 260 -11.75 11.79 7.42
C VAL A 260 -12.69 12.33 6.33
N GLY A 261 -13.54 13.30 6.68
CA GLY A 261 -14.42 13.96 5.71
C GLY A 261 -13.66 14.78 4.66
N LYS A 262 -12.47 15.31 4.97
CA LYS A 262 -11.60 16.02 4.02
C LYS A 262 -10.95 15.04 3.03
N MET A 263 -10.96 15.39 1.75
CA MET A 263 -10.40 14.59 0.66
C MET A 263 -9.30 15.39 -0.04
N GLU A 264 -8.05 15.32 0.44
CA GLU A 264 -6.95 16.14 -0.11
C GLU A 264 -6.28 15.49 -1.34
N HIS A 265 -6.31 14.16 -1.47
CA HIS A 265 -5.59 13.46 -2.54
C HIS A 265 -6.40 12.30 -3.16
N PRO A 266 -7.25 12.57 -4.17
CA PRO A 266 -7.98 11.52 -4.90
C PRO A 266 -7.06 10.53 -5.64
N ALA A 267 -5.80 10.90 -5.89
CA ALA A 267 -4.87 10.11 -6.71
C ALA A 267 -4.45 8.76 -6.10
N ARG A 268 -4.41 8.61 -4.77
CA ARG A 268 -4.03 7.33 -4.12
C ARG A 268 -5.19 6.33 -4.02
N VAL A 269 -6.42 6.80 -4.21
CA VAL A 269 -7.64 5.98 -4.20
C VAL A 269 -7.77 5.15 -5.50
N THR A 270 -6.95 5.45 -6.51
CA THR A 270 -6.99 4.86 -7.87
C THR A 270 -6.54 3.41 -7.98
N GLN A 271 -6.03 2.79 -6.91
CA GLN A 271 -5.49 1.42 -6.98
C GLN A 271 -6.51 0.33 -6.58
N ILE A 272 -7.73 0.71 -6.18
CA ILE A 272 -8.78 -0.23 -5.73
C ILE A 272 -9.77 -0.53 -6.88
N SER A 273 -10.13 -1.81 -7.00
CA SER A 273 -11.13 -2.39 -7.91
C SER A 273 -12.55 -1.76 -7.77
N GLY A 274 -12.77 -0.60 -8.38
CA GLY A 274 -14.11 0.00 -8.56
C GLY A 274 -14.53 1.02 -7.50
N ALA A 275 -15.27 2.05 -7.93
CA ALA A 275 -15.70 3.18 -7.10
C ALA A 275 -16.49 2.78 -5.84
N ALA A 276 -17.22 1.66 -5.88
CA ALA A 276 -17.96 1.16 -4.72
C ALA A 276 -17.05 0.62 -3.61
N LEU A 277 -15.93 -0.04 -3.97
CA LEU A 277 -14.94 -0.50 -3.00
C LEU A 277 -14.14 0.67 -2.42
N GLN A 278 -13.90 1.71 -3.21
CA GLN A 278 -13.30 2.96 -2.72
C GLN A 278 -14.21 3.61 -1.67
N MET A 279 -15.51 3.74 -1.96
CA MET A 279 -16.48 4.27 -1.00
C MET A 279 -16.56 3.42 0.27
N GLN A 280 -16.57 2.08 0.12
CA GLN A 280 -16.54 1.16 1.26
C GLN A 280 -15.30 1.40 2.13
N ARG A 281 -14.12 1.59 1.52
CA ARG A 281 -12.86 1.80 2.26
C ARG A 281 -12.87 3.11 3.04
N GLU A 282 -13.34 4.19 2.43
CA GLU A 282 -13.48 5.50 3.10
C GLU A 282 -14.46 5.43 4.28
N LEU A 283 -15.56 4.70 4.12
CA LEU A 283 -16.51 4.49 5.21
C LEU A 283 -15.95 3.64 6.35
N GLN A 284 -15.20 2.58 6.02
CA GLN A 284 -14.52 1.78 7.04
C GLN A 284 -13.49 2.62 7.81
N TRP A 285 -12.75 3.49 7.12
CA TRP A 285 -11.85 4.44 7.75
C TRP A 285 -12.58 5.39 8.70
N PHE A 286 -13.71 5.96 8.24
CA PHE A 286 -14.55 6.84 9.06
C PHE A 286 -15.04 6.14 10.33
N LYS A 287 -15.61 4.93 10.21
CA LYS A 287 -16.13 4.18 11.37
C LYS A 287 -15.04 3.81 12.39
N GLU A 288 -13.82 3.55 11.94
CA GLU A 288 -12.72 3.21 12.85
C GLU A 288 -12.20 4.44 13.60
N VAL A 289 -12.08 5.59 12.93
CA VAL A 289 -11.75 6.86 13.61
C VAL A 289 -12.89 7.28 14.53
N GLU A 290 -14.15 7.16 14.09
CA GLU A 290 -15.35 7.45 14.89
C GLU A 290 -15.38 6.63 16.20
N ARG A 291 -14.90 5.39 16.16
CA ARG A 291 -14.92 4.49 17.33
C ARG A 291 -13.97 4.93 18.42
N ILE A 292 -12.88 5.59 18.05
CA ILE A 292 -11.85 6.01 19.00
C ILE A 292 -12.14 7.43 19.51
N VAL A 293 -12.86 8.27 18.75
CA VAL A 293 -13.14 9.66 19.11
C VAL A 293 -14.18 9.80 20.24
N HIS A 294 -14.03 10.83 21.09
CA HIS A 294 -14.97 11.11 22.19
C HIS A 294 -16.36 11.47 21.63
N PRO A 295 -17.47 11.03 22.26
CA PRO A 295 -18.83 11.29 21.74
C PRO A 295 -19.13 12.76 21.44
N ARG A 296 -18.59 13.70 22.23
CA ARG A 296 -18.73 15.16 22.01
C ARG A 296 -18.21 15.62 20.64
N ASP A 297 -17.11 15.02 20.17
CA ASP A 297 -16.47 15.42 18.93
C ASP A 297 -17.20 14.84 17.69
N LYS A 298 -18.05 13.83 17.89
CA LYS A 298 -18.88 13.29 16.79
C LYS A 298 -19.93 14.30 16.33
N GLU A 299 -20.40 15.12 17.25
CA GLU A 299 -21.43 16.14 17.02
C GLU A 299 -20.87 17.56 17.00
N SER A 300 -19.55 17.73 17.17
CA SER A 300 -18.93 19.07 17.15
C SER A 300 -19.02 19.65 15.74
N ILE A 301 -19.25 20.96 15.68
CA ILE A 301 -19.41 21.69 14.42
C ILE A 301 -18.11 22.46 14.15
N ASN A 302 -17.60 22.37 12.92
CA ASN A 302 -16.43 23.14 12.50
C ASN A 302 -16.79 24.61 12.19
N ASN A 303 -15.80 25.43 11.82
CA ASN A 303 -16.04 26.85 11.51
C ASN A 303 -16.97 27.07 10.30
N ASP A 304 -17.08 26.08 9.41
CA ASP A 304 -17.98 26.09 8.25
C ASP A 304 -19.42 25.66 8.59
N GLY A 305 -19.72 25.31 9.84
CA GLY A 305 -21.05 24.92 10.27
C GLY A 305 -21.42 23.45 10.00
N PHE A 306 -20.46 22.59 9.69
CA PHE A 306 -20.70 21.16 9.42
C PHE A 306 -20.28 20.27 10.60
N THR A 307 -21.03 19.19 10.83
CA THR A 307 -20.56 18.06 11.64
C THR A 307 -19.63 17.16 10.81
N PRO A 308 -18.82 16.27 11.44
CA PRO A 308 -17.94 15.36 10.70
C PRO A 308 -18.69 14.49 9.69
N GLN A 309 -19.86 13.97 10.08
CA GLN A 309 -20.71 13.15 9.22
C GLN A 309 -21.23 13.95 8.03
N GLN A 310 -21.71 15.18 8.26
CA GLN A 310 -22.20 16.05 7.18
C GLN A 310 -21.09 16.41 6.19
N LEU A 311 -19.89 16.72 6.69
CA LEU A 311 -18.72 17.01 5.85
C LEU A 311 -18.33 15.78 5.01
N PHE A 312 -18.33 14.60 5.62
CA PHE A 312 -18.04 13.34 4.93
C PHE A 312 -19.04 13.06 3.80
N THR A 313 -20.35 13.12 4.09
CA THR A 313 -21.41 12.91 3.09
C THR A 313 -21.32 13.94 1.95
N LYS A 314 -21.00 15.20 2.26
CA LYS A 314 -20.85 16.28 1.26
C LYS A 314 -19.69 15.99 0.32
N ASN A 315 -18.51 15.68 0.85
CA ASN A 315 -17.29 15.51 0.05
C ASN A 315 -17.27 14.17 -0.71
N HIS A 316 -17.89 13.12 -0.19
CA HIS A 316 -17.93 11.79 -0.82
C HIS A 316 -19.14 11.56 -1.73
N LYS A 317 -20.00 12.58 -1.92
CA LYS A 317 -21.23 12.47 -2.73
C LYS A 317 -21.00 11.96 -4.16
N ASN A 318 -19.92 12.39 -4.81
CA ASN A 318 -19.60 11.94 -6.17
C ASN A 318 -19.14 10.48 -6.18
N MET A 319 -18.30 10.08 -5.22
CA MET A 319 -17.84 8.69 -5.07
C MET A 319 -19.02 7.74 -4.79
N MET A 320 -20.00 8.16 -3.97
CA MET A 320 -21.23 7.39 -3.76
C MET A 320 -22.00 7.17 -5.07
N LYS A 321 -22.17 8.21 -5.88
CA LYS A 321 -22.88 8.11 -7.17
C LYS A 321 -22.14 7.20 -8.15
N GLU A 322 -20.82 7.30 -8.23
CA GLU A 322 -19.99 6.44 -9.07
C GLU A 322 -20.02 4.99 -8.57
N GLY A 323 -19.98 4.78 -7.26
CA GLY A 323 -20.12 3.47 -6.63
C GLY A 323 -21.47 2.85 -6.90
N GLU A 324 -22.56 3.60 -6.73
CA GLU A 324 -23.93 3.17 -7.07
C GLU A 324 -24.02 2.75 -8.54
N LYS A 325 -23.52 3.61 -9.45
CA LYS A 325 -23.52 3.32 -10.89
C LYS A 325 -22.74 2.04 -11.19
N TRP A 326 -21.53 1.91 -10.65
CA TRP A 326 -20.69 0.73 -10.84
C TRP A 326 -21.37 -0.56 -10.34
N MET A 327 -22.02 -0.52 -9.17
CA MET A 327 -22.77 -1.67 -8.65
C MET A 327 -23.97 -2.02 -9.50
N LYS A 328 -24.75 -1.02 -9.96
CA LYS A 328 -25.91 -1.24 -10.84
C LYS A 328 -25.49 -1.83 -12.18
N ASP A 329 -24.46 -1.29 -12.82
CA ASP A 329 -23.99 -1.75 -14.13
C ASP A 329 -23.40 -3.17 -14.06
N THR A 330 -22.65 -3.46 -12.99
CA THR A 330 -22.13 -4.81 -12.72
C THR A 330 -23.27 -5.79 -12.43
N SER A 331 -24.27 -5.39 -11.64
CA SER A 331 -25.41 -6.25 -11.31
C SER A 331 -26.29 -6.53 -12.53
N LYS A 332 -26.55 -5.54 -13.39
CA LYS A 332 -27.29 -5.75 -14.65
C LYS A 332 -26.60 -6.76 -15.56
N SER A 333 -25.29 -6.59 -15.78
CA SER A 333 -24.52 -7.48 -16.64
C SER A 333 -24.47 -8.91 -16.08
N CYS A 334 -24.26 -9.08 -14.78
CA CYS A 334 -24.25 -10.40 -14.14
C CYS A 334 -25.65 -11.05 -14.07
N MET A 335 -26.71 -10.25 -13.89
CA MET A 335 -28.09 -10.73 -13.91
C MET A 335 -28.47 -11.30 -15.28
N VAL A 336 -28.06 -10.66 -16.37
CA VAL A 336 -28.29 -11.19 -17.73
C VAL A 336 -27.59 -12.55 -17.90
N VAL A 337 -26.33 -12.67 -17.47
CA VAL A 337 -25.61 -13.95 -17.52
C VAL A 337 -26.32 -15.02 -16.67
N GLY A 338 -26.72 -14.68 -15.45
CA GLY A 338 -27.45 -15.59 -14.57
C GLY A 338 -28.78 -16.06 -15.16
N ALA A 339 -29.57 -15.14 -15.75
CA ALA A 339 -30.83 -15.46 -16.40
C ALA A 339 -30.64 -16.37 -17.63
N LEU A 340 -29.60 -16.14 -18.43
CA LEU A 340 -29.25 -17.01 -19.56
C LEU A 340 -28.90 -18.43 -19.08
N ILE A 341 -28.11 -18.56 -18.00
CA ILE A 341 -27.78 -19.87 -17.44
C ILE A 341 -29.04 -20.59 -16.95
N VAL A 342 -29.96 -19.88 -16.28
CA VAL A 342 -31.25 -20.47 -15.85
C VAL A 342 -32.00 -21.07 -17.05
N THR A 343 -32.14 -20.31 -18.13
CA THR A 343 -32.87 -20.75 -19.33
C THR A 343 -32.18 -21.95 -19.99
N ILE A 344 -30.86 -21.90 -20.17
CA ILE A 344 -30.10 -22.96 -20.85
C ILE A 344 -30.13 -24.25 -20.03
N MET A 345 -29.85 -24.19 -18.73
CA MET A 345 -29.84 -25.39 -17.87
C MET A 345 -31.24 -26.01 -17.76
N PHE A 346 -32.29 -25.19 -17.66
CA PHE A 346 -33.65 -25.69 -17.64
C PHE A 346 -34.01 -26.47 -18.92
N GLN A 347 -33.57 -25.99 -20.09
CA GLN A 347 -33.78 -26.70 -21.35
C GLN A 347 -32.92 -27.98 -21.45
N VAL A 348 -31.68 -27.94 -20.95
CA VAL A 348 -30.74 -29.06 -20.93
C VAL A 348 -31.29 -30.23 -20.10
N ALA A 349 -31.95 -29.96 -18.98
CA ALA A 349 -32.59 -30.96 -18.12
C ALA A 349 -33.61 -31.87 -18.85
N PHE A 350 -34.31 -31.35 -19.87
CA PHE A 350 -35.34 -32.10 -20.61
C PHE A 350 -34.87 -32.66 -21.95
N THR A 351 -33.72 -32.22 -22.46
CA THR A 351 -33.24 -32.60 -23.79
C THR A 351 -32.28 -33.79 -23.76
N ILE A 352 -31.59 -34.03 -22.64
CA ILE A 352 -30.62 -35.12 -22.54
C ILE A 352 -31.31 -36.41 -22.08
N PRO A 353 -31.19 -37.51 -22.83
CA PRO A 353 -31.84 -38.77 -22.50
C PRO A 353 -31.09 -39.48 -21.36
N CYS A 354 -31.39 -39.12 -20.11
CA CYS A 354 -31.12 -40.02 -18.99
C CYS A 354 -32.23 -41.07 -18.94
N GLY A 355 -31.95 -42.26 -19.50
CA GLY A 355 -32.87 -43.39 -19.48
C GLY A 355 -33.24 -43.83 -18.06
N ASN A 356 -34.24 -44.72 -17.94
CA ASN A 356 -34.78 -45.17 -16.65
C ASN A 356 -33.79 -45.94 -15.76
N ASN A 357 -32.61 -46.30 -16.29
CA ASN A 357 -31.56 -46.97 -15.53
C ASN A 357 -30.64 -45.93 -14.87
N GLN A 358 -31.02 -45.50 -13.66
CA GLN A 358 -30.28 -44.56 -12.79
C GLN A 358 -28.92 -45.08 -12.29
N ASP A 359 -28.38 -46.15 -12.88
CA ASP A 359 -27.16 -46.85 -12.43
C ASP A 359 -25.89 -46.41 -13.16
N THR A 360 -26.00 -45.56 -14.19
CA THR A 360 -24.82 -44.87 -14.72
C THR A 360 -24.50 -43.66 -13.84
N GLY A 361 -23.34 -43.70 -13.17
CA GLY A 361 -22.86 -42.60 -12.32
C GLY A 361 -22.87 -41.23 -13.02
N LEU A 362 -22.70 -41.20 -14.34
CA LEU A 362 -22.74 -39.98 -15.17
C LEU A 362 -24.12 -39.31 -15.18
N CYS A 363 -25.23 -40.05 -15.24
CA CYS A 363 -26.58 -39.47 -15.20
C CYS A 363 -26.88 -38.83 -13.84
N ARG A 364 -26.40 -39.43 -12.74
CA ARG A 364 -26.54 -38.83 -11.40
C ARG A 364 -25.74 -37.54 -11.29
N VAL A 365 -24.50 -37.53 -11.76
CA VAL A 365 -23.65 -36.32 -11.78
C VAL A 365 -24.31 -35.22 -12.59
N PHE A 366 -24.81 -35.55 -13.79
CA PHE A 366 -25.53 -34.62 -14.67
C PHE A 366 -26.74 -33.98 -13.98
N MET A 367 -27.65 -34.77 -13.41
CA MET A 367 -28.86 -34.25 -12.76
C MET A 367 -28.54 -33.37 -11.54
N ILE A 368 -27.54 -33.76 -10.75
CA ILE A 368 -27.11 -32.99 -9.57
C ILE A 368 -26.47 -31.67 -9.99
N SER A 369 -25.57 -31.69 -10.98
CA SER A 369 -24.87 -30.48 -11.44
C SER A 369 -25.81 -29.49 -12.12
N ASP A 370 -26.76 -29.98 -12.93
CA ASP A 370 -27.79 -29.16 -13.57
C ASP A 370 -28.66 -28.45 -12.54
N THR A 371 -29.20 -29.22 -11.59
CA THR A 371 -30.03 -28.70 -10.50
C THR A 371 -29.27 -27.66 -9.67
N LEU A 372 -28.00 -27.93 -9.35
CA LEU A 372 -27.15 -27.00 -8.61
C LEU A 372 -26.86 -25.72 -9.40
N SER A 373 -26.65 -25.83 -10.72
CA SER A 373 -26.50 -24.67 -11.61
C SER A 373 -27.75 -23.78 -11.58
N LEU A 374 -28.95 -24.38 -11.75
CA LEU A 374 -30.22 -23.68 -11.74
C LEU A 374 -30.49 -22.92 -10.44
N PHE A 375 -30.36 -23.59 -9.29
CA PHE A 375 -30.59 -22.95 -8.00
C PHE A 375 -29.55 -21.88 -7.69
N SER A 376 -28.28 -22.12 -8.02
CA SER A 376 -27.21 -21.15 -7.78
C SER A 376 -27.38 -19.91 -8.68
N SER A 377 -27.73 -20.11 -9.95
CA SER A 377 -28.00 -19.01 -10.89
C SER A 377 -29.22 -18.20 -10.50
N SER A 378 -30.32 -18.86 -10.11
CA SER A 378 -31.54 -18.19 -9.63
C SER A 378 -31.26 -17.36 -8.37
N THR A 379 -30.49 -17.93 -7.43
CA THR A 379 -30.05 -17.20 -6.23
C THR A 379 -29.25 -15.95 -6.61
N SER A 380 -28.32 -16.08 -7.56
CA SER A 380 -27.50 -14.98 -8.05
C SER A 380 -28.34 -13.84 -8.65
N VAL A 381 -29.32 -14.18 -9.50
CA VAL A 381 -30.26 -13.22 -10.10
C VAL A 381 -31.04 -12.47 -9.03
N LEU A 382 -31.55 -13.15 -8.00
CA LEU A 382 -32.27 -12.50 -6.89
C LEU A 382 -31.36 -11.55 -6.10
N MET A 383 -30.10 -11.91 -5.86
CA MET A 383 -29.14 -11.03 -5.17
C MET A 383 -28.83 -9.78 -5.99
N PHE A 384 -28.60 -9.92 -7.30
CA PHE A 384 -28.40 -8.76 -8.19
C PHE A 384 -29.64 -7.90 -8.33
N LEU A 385 -30.84 -8.49 -8.29
CA LEU A 385 -32.09 -7.74 -8.25
C LEU A 385 -32.20 -6.91 -6.97
N GLY A 386 -31.84 -7.50 -5.83
CA GLY A 386 -31.74 -6.79 -4.55
C GLY A 386 -30.84 -5.55 -4.63
N ILE A 387 -29.70 -5.66 -5.32
CA ILE A 387 -28.78 -4.54 -5.53
C ILE A 387 -29.42 -3.45 -6.41
N LEU A 388 -30.17 -3.82 -7.46
CA LEU A 388 -30.85 -2.85 -8.33
C LEU A 388 -31.98 -2.11 -7.62
N THR A 389 -32.65 -2.76 -6.67
CA THR A 389 -33.76 -2.20 -5.90
C THR A 389 -33.36 -1.52 -4.59
N SER A 390 -32.06 -1.54 -4.23
CA SER A 390 -31.55 -0.94 -2.99
C SER A 390 -31.65 0.58 -3.00
N ARG A 391 -31.71 1.19 -1.81
CA ARG A 391 -31.80 2.66 -1.61
C ARG A 391 -30.44 3.37 -1.69
N TYR A 392 -29.32 2.64 -1.62
CA TYR A 392 -27.96 3.19 -1.66
C TYR A 392 -27.70 4.31 -0.64
N THR A 393 -28.11 4.09 0.62
CA THR A 393 -27.71 4.99 1.71
C THR A 393 -26.22 4.83 2.02
N GLU A 394 -25.63 5.82 2.71
CA GLU A 394 -24.19 5.81 3.00
C GLU A 394 -23.76 4.55 3.76
N ASP A 395 -24.49 4.16 4.81
CA ASP A 395 -24.18 2.97 5.60
C ASP A 395 -24.38 1.65 4.82
N ASP A 396 -25.19 1.65 3.76
CA ASP A 396 -25.39 0.45 2.94
C ASP A 396 -24.09 0.01 2.24
N PHE A 397 -23.20 0.96 1.90
CA PHE A 397 -21.91 0.70 1.27
C PHE A 397 -20.90 -0.01 2.20
N LEU A 398 -21.12 0.00 3.53
CA LEU A 398 -20.21 -0.65 4.47
C LEU A 398 -20.29 -2.18 4.41
N LYS A 399 -21.51 -2.73 4.50
CA LYS A 399 -21.74 -4.17 4.67
C LYS A 399 -22.85 -4.72 3.79
N TYR A 400 -23.99 -4.02 3.68
CA TYR A 400 -25.17 -4.59 3.04
C TYR A 400 -24.97 -4.82 1.54
N LEU A 401 -24.58 -3.76 0.82
CA LEU A 401 -24.34 -3.78 -0.62
C LEU A 401 -23.17 -4.71 -1.01
N PRO A 402 -21.99 -4.61 -0.38
CA PRO A 402 -20.89 -5.54 -0.63
C PRO A 402 -21.28 -7.01 -0.37
N ARG A 403 -22.01 -7.31 0.70
CA ARG A 403 -22.45 -8.67 1.02
C ARG A 403 -23.37 -9.24 -0.06
N GLN A 404 -24.36 -8.47 -0.52
CA GLN A 404 -25.22 -8.92 -1.62
C GLN A 404 -24.42 -9.20 -2.88
N MET A 405 -23.46 -8.33 -3.21
CA MET A 405 -22.62 -8.52 -4.40
C MET A 405 -21.73 -9.76 -4.27
N ILE A 406 -21.15 -10.01 -3.09
CA ILE A 406 -20.34 -11.20 -2.81
C ILE A 406 -21.17 -12.47 -2.97
N ILE A 407 -22.38 -12.52 -2.38
CA ILE A 407 -23.26 -13.69 -2.51
C ILE A 407 -23.68 -13.89 -3.97
N GLY A 408 -24.08 -12.81 -4.65
CA GLY A 408 -24.47 -12.84 -6.07
C GLY A 408 -23.36 -13.35 -6.99
N LEU A 409 -22.14 -12.82 -6.85
CA LEU A 409 -20.98 -13.25 -7.64
C LEU A 409 -20.53 -14.67 -7.29
N SER A 410 -20.53 -15.03 -6.00
CA SER A 410 -20.12 -16.39 -5.56
C SER A 410 -21.07 -17.45 -6.11
N THR A 411 -22.37 -17.21 -6.02
CA THR A 411 -23.40 -18.12 -6.58
C THR A 411 -23.36 -18.13 -8.11
N LEU A 412 -23.05 -17.02 -8.78
CA LEU A 412 -22.83 -17.02 -10.22
C LEU A 412 -21.63 -17.89 -10.63
N PHE A 413 -20.52 -17.82 -9.89
CA PHE A 413 -19.37 -18.66 -10.16
C PHE A 413 -19.64 -20.14 -9.92
N CYS A 414 -20.35 -20.49 -8.84
CA CYS A 414 -20.82 -21.85 -8.60
C CYS A 414 -21.70 -22.34 -9.77
N SER A 415 -22.65 -21.52 -10.21
CA SER A 415 -23.53 -21.80 -11.35
C SER A 415 -22.77 -22.08 -12.64
N ILE A 416 -21.76 -21.26 -12.96
CA ILE A 416 -20.92 -21.42 -14.15
C ILE A 416 -20.06 -22.69 -14.06
N ALA A 417 -19.49 -22.98 -12.89
CA ALA A 417 -18.70 -24.19 -12.68
C ALA A 417 -19.54 -25.46 -12.83
N THR A 418 -20.74 -25.48 -12.25
CA THR A 418 -21.64 -26.63 -12.36
C THR A 418 -22.23 -26.76 -13.75
N MET A 419 -22.51 -25.66 -14.45
CA MET A 419 -22.88 -25.66 -15.87
C MET A 419 -21.82 -26.35 -16.73
N MET A 420 -20.53 -26.11 -16.48
CA MET A 420 -19.45 -26.79 -17.20
C MET A 420 -19.39 -28.29 -16.90
N ILE A 421 -19.67 -28.69 -15.66
CA ILE A 421 -19.77 -30.10 -15.28
C ILE A 421 -20.97 -30.76 -15.96
N THR A 422 -22.12 -30.06 -16.02
CA THR A 422 -23.32 -30.50 -16.73
C THR A 422 -23.03 -30.69 -18.22
N PHE A 423 -22.38 -29.71 -18.85
CA PHE A 423 -21.98 -29.78 -20.26
C PHE A 423 -21.01 -30.94 -20.55
N ALA A 424 -20.00 -31.13 -19.69
CA ALA A 424 -19.07 -32.25 -19.83
C ALA A 424 -19.78 -33.61 -19.68
N SER A 425 -20.65 -33.75 -18.68
CA SER A 425 -21.42 -34.97 -18.45
C SER A 425 -22.40 -35.25 -19.60
N ALA A 426 -23.07 -34.23 -20.10
CA ALA A 426 -23.96 -34.29 -21.25
C ALA A 426 -23.25 -34.82 -22.50
N LEU A 427 -22.08 -34.25 -22.83
CA LEU A 427 -21.28 -34.70 -23.98
C LEU A 427 -20.82 -36.15 -23.83
N LEU A 428 -20.42 -36.57 -22.62
CA LEU A 428 -20.03 -37.95 -22.37
C LEU A 428 -21.20 -38.94 -22.49
N ILE A 429 -22.41 -38.54 -22.10
CA ILE A 429 -23.63 -39.35 -22.27
C ILE A 429 -23.99 -39.46 -23.75
N ILE A 430 -23.97 -38.35 -24.50
CA ILE A 430 -24.38 -38.35 -25.92
C ILE A 430 -23.34 -39.06 -26.80
N LEU A 431 -22.04 -38.90 -26.54
CA LEU A 431 -20.94 -39.44 -27.34
C LEU A 431 -20.37 -40.74 -26.74
N GLN A 432 -21.16 -41.49 -25.98
CA GLN A 432 -20.70 -42.67 -25.24
C GLN A 432 -20.02 -43.73 -26.13
N GLU A 433 -20.41 -43.83 -27.41
CA GLU A 433 -19.80 -44.78 -28.37
C GLU A 433 -18.48 -44.29 -29.00
N GLN A 434 -18.13 -42.99 -28.85
CA GLN A 434 -16.96 -42.38 -29.50
C GLN A 434 -15.86 -42.06 -28.46
N SER A 435 -14.89 -42.97 -28.28
CA SER A 435 -13.97 -42.97 -27.12
C SER A 435 -12.98 -41.78 -26.98
N ARG A 436 -12.76 -40.96 -28.03
CA ARG A 436 -11.74 -39.87 -28.00
C ARG A 436 -12.23 -38.48 -28.41
N MET A 437 -13.41 -38.34 -29.00
CA MET A 437 -13.93 -37.02 -29.42
C MET A 437 -14.45 -36.09 -28.31
N PRO A 438 -15.00 -36.53 -27.16
CA PRO A 438 -15.58 -35.60 -26.19
C PRO A 438 -14.52 -34.77 -25.47
N ILE A 439 -13.31 -35.31 -25.26
CA ILE A 439 -12.22 -34.64 -24.53
C ILE A 439 -11.81 -33.30 -25.18
N PRO A 440 -11.43 -33.23 -26.48
CA PRO A 440 -11.07 -31.96 -27.10
C PRO A 440 -12.24 -30.96 -27.13
N LEU A 441 -13.48 -31.45 -27.23
CA LEU A 441 -14.68 -30.59 -27.24
C LEU A 441 -14.94 -29.95 -25.87
N ILE A 442 -14.78 -30.71 -24.79
CA ILE A 442 -14.86 -30.22 -23.40
C ILE A 442 -13.75 -29.19 -23.14
N CYS A 443 -12.52 -29.49 -23.56
CA CYS A 443 -11.41 -28.55 -23.42
C CYS A 443 -11.69 -27.24 -24.16
N LEU A 444 -12.16 -27.30 -25.41
CA LEU A 444 -12.48 -26.13 -26.21
C LEU A 444 -13.63 -25.30 -25.60
N GLY A 445 -14.70 -25.96 -25.16
CA GLY A 445 -15.84 -25.30 -24.50
C GLY A 445 -15.50 -24.70 -23.14
N GLY A 446 -14.51 -25.24 -22.44
CA GLY A 446 -14.05 -24.71 -21.13
C GLY A 446 -13.21 -23.44 -21.22
N VAL A 447 -12.54 -23.18 -22.35
CA VAL A 447 -11.62 -22.02 -22.47
C VAL A 447 -12.32 -20.68 -22.18
N PRO A 448 -13.47 -20.33 -22.80
CA PRO A 448 -14.14 -19.05 -22.53
C PRO A 448 -14.59 -18.90 -21.08
N VAL A 449 -15.02 -20.01 -20.46
CA VAL A 449 -15.49 -20.01 -19.06
C VAL A 449 -14.33 -19.80 -18.10
N ILE A 450 -13.22 -20.50 -18.29
CA ILE A 450 -12.02 -20.33 -17.46
C ILE A 450 -11.49 -18.89 -17.59
N LEU A 451 -11.48 -18.33 -18.79
CA LEU A 451 -11.09 -16.93 -19.02
C LEU A 451 -12.01 -15.95 -18.28
N PHE A 452 -13.33 -16.17 -18.32
CA PHE A 452 -14.29 -15.34 -17.59
C PHE A 452 -14.07 -15.40 -16.07
N LEU A 453 -13.89 -16.61 -15.52
CA LEU A 453 -13.59 -16.80 -14.10
C LEU A 453 -12.30 -16.08 -13.73
N TRP A 454 -11.24 -16.22 -14.54
CA TRP A 454 -9.95 -15.58 -14.28
C TRP A 454 -10.04 -14.05 -14.25
N ILE A 455 -10.81 -13.45 -15.15
CA ILE A 455 -10.95 -11.98 -15.23
C ILE A 455 -11.80 -11.45 -14.06
N ARG A 456 -12.83 -12.18 -13.63
CA ARG A 456 -13.80 -11.69 -12.62
C ARG A 456 -13.45 -12.09 -11.18
N PHE A 457 -12.70 -13.16 -10.99
CA PHE A 457 -12.30 -13.65 -9.67
C PHE A 457 -11.54 -12.60 -8.82
N PRO A 458 -10.62 -11.78 -9.37
CA PRO A 458 -9.95 -10.74 -8.61
C PRO A 458 -10.92 -9.78 -7.92
N ILE A 459 -12.01 -9.39 -8.61
CA ILE A 459 -13.03 -8.49 -8.05
C ILE A 459 -13.68 -9.14 -6.83
N LEU A 460 -14.13 -10.41 -6.94
CA LEU A 460 -14.74 -11.11 -5.80
C LEU A 460 -13.76 -11.24 -4.63
N LYS A 461 -12.51 -11.60 -4.93
CA LYS A 461 -11.45 -11.70 -3.91
C LYS A 461 -11.26 -10.36 -3.20
N ASP A 462 -11.14 -9.26 -3.94
CA ASP A 462 -10.96 -7.92 -3.37
C ASP A 462 -12.17 -7.53 -2.50
N MET A 463 -13.40 -7.82 -2.93
CA MET A 463 -14.62 -7.55 -2.16
C MET A 463 -14.68 -8.36 -0.86
N ILE A 464 -14.30 -9.65 -0.90
CA ILE A 464 -14.25 -10.51 0.29
C ILE A 464 -13.20 -10.00 1.28
N ILE A 465 -11.99 -9.68 0.81
CA ILE A 465 -10.91 -9.16 1.66
C ILE A 465 -11.31 -7.81 2.26
N SER A 466 -11.90 -6.91 1.46
CA SER A 466 -12.38 -5.61 1.94
C SER A 466 -13.47 -5.75 3.01
N THR A 467 -14.40 -6.70 2.85
CA THR A 467 -15.59 -6.80 3.69
C THR A 467 -15.41 -7.68 4.93
N TYR A 468 -14.64 -8.77 4.82
CA TYR A 468 -14.45 -9.79 5.86
C TYR A 468 -12.99 -9.96 6.32
N GLY A 469 -12.05 -9.30 5.65
CA GLY A 469 -10.65 -9.33 6.02
C GLY A 469 -10.37 -8.65 7.37
N PRO A 470 -9.12 -8.73 7.83
CA PRO A 470 -8.70 -7.99 9.02
C PRO A 470 -9.02 -6.50 8.86
N SER A 471 -9.35 -5.84 9.97
CA SER A 471 -9.53 -4.38 9.99
C SER A 471 -8.33 -3.71 9.32
N ILE A 472 -8.59 -2.57 8.68
CA ILE A 472 -7.60 -1.67 8.10
C ILE A 472 -6.43 -1.41 9.07
N PHE A 473 -6.71 -1.49 10.37
CA PHE A 473 -5.80 -1.18 11.45
C PHE A 473 -5.20 -2.42 12.10
N ASP A 474 -3.87 -2.47 12.15
CA ASP A 474 -3.17 -3.42 12.99
C ASP A 474 -3.08 -2.88 14.43
N ARG A 475 -4.07 -3.25 15.24
CA ARG A 475 -4.12 -2.85 16.67
C ARG A 475 -3.06 -3.51 17.54
N LYS A 476 -2.29 -4.47 17.02
CA LYS A 476 -1.22 -5.15 17.75
C LYS A 476 0.16 -4.57 17.48
N MET A 477 0.25 -3.61 16.55
CA MET A 477 1.52 -2.95 16.24
C MET A 477 2.08 -2.27 17.50
N LYS A 478 3.37 -2.44 17.76
CA LYS A 478 4.09 -1.79 18.86
C LYS A 478 5.40 -1.25 18.32
N LEU A 479 5.84 -0.10 18.83
CA LEU A 479 7.21 0.37 18.61
C LEU A 479 8.19 -0.64 19.21
N LYS A 480 9.36 -0.79 18.58
CA LYS A 480 10.46 -1.56 19.16
C LYS A 480 11.19 -0.60 20.10
N LEU A 481 10.65 -0.44 21.30
CA LEU A 481 11.27 0.33 22.38
C LEU A 481 12.55 -0.35 22.87
#